data_AF-U6M2L2-F1
#
_entry.id   AF-U6M2L2-F1
#
_cell.length_a   1.000
_cell.length_b   1.000
_cell.length_c   1.000
_cell.angle_alpha   90.00
_cell.angle_beta   90.00
_cell.angle_gamma   90.00
#
_symmetry.space_group_name_H-M   'P 1'
#
loop_
_entity.id
_entity.type
_entity.pdbx_description
1 polymer ?
#
loop_
_entity_poly.entity_id
_entity_poly.type
_entity_poly.pdbx_seq_one_letter_code
_entity_poly.pdbx_strand_id
1 'polypeptide(L)'
;MPSSGTAATHPPGSPEVCPHGEQQQQQQQLQQEQQQQQGFPFPADILLEVQQAAANLKGRSVVSVLLLSAAEVAALLHAAQQFKCMYNRGDPTLRQTLQGKIVATAFFEPSTRTRCSFESAALRLGASVISNPDLKAASSVKKGESLEDTCRMFASYADALVLRHPEKVSSSSSSSNSSSSSRSSSSRMGSTQTARGSCASVACPKYGFGSPVAPSSSNSSSNSSSNSSSSSSSSSSSSCVLLSGGDGSGEHPTQALLDLFTIAEQQQQWFAAAAAAAIQQQQQQQQQQQQQQQQQQQQQLPKTPQLSLAFWGDLKYGRTVHSLALLLSRFAVRLFFIPLRGFEPDKEFIQQVKDVFIQQGLDAETFCCLSYSLEEVLPFVDFLYCTRVQQERIGGAAAAAAAAAATAEVI
;
A
#
# COMPACT_ATOMS: atom_id res chain seq x y z
N MET A 1 -34.83 -1.39 -87.79
CA MET A 1 -34.56 -2.66 -88.49
C MET A 1 -33.08 -2.97 -88.32
N PRO A 2 -32.69 -4.21 -87.99
CA PRO A 2 -32.62 -4.87 -86.66
C PRO A 2 -31.12 -4.92 -86.18
N SER A 3 -30.63 -5.55 -85.09
CA SER A 3 -31.11 -6.55 -84.12
C SER A 3 -30.13 -6.65 -82.93
N SER A 4 -30.69 -6.63 -81.72
CA SER A 4 -30.39 -7.41 -80.49
C SER A 4 -29.01 -8.04 -80.19
N GLY A 5 -28.53 -7.77 -78.97
CA GLY A 5 -27.62 -8.63 -78.19
C GLY A 5 -27.61 -8.23 -76.71
N THR A 6 -28.47 -8.86 -75.90
CA THR A 6 -28.60 -8.69 -74.44
C THR A 6 -27.40 -9.28 -73.68
N ALA A 7 -26.72 -8.47 -72.86
CA ALA A 7 -25.75 -8.92 -71.86
C ALA A 7 -26.29 -8.59 -70.46
N ALA A 8 -26.51 -9.63 -69.66
CA ALA A 8 -26.95 -9.53 -68.28
C ALA A 8 -25.77 -9.16 -67.36
N THR A 9 -25.96 -8.12 -66.55
CA THR A 9 -25.05 -7.64 -65.51
C THR A 9 -25.18 -8.49 -64.25
N HIS A 10 -24.08 -9.13 -63.82
CA HIS A 10 -23.94 -9.71 -62.49
C HIS A 10 -23.60 -8.61 -61.45
N PRO A 11 -24.16 -8.65 -60.22
CA PRO A 11 -23.71 -7.79 -59.14
C PRO A 11 -22.43 -8.35 -58.48
N PRO A 12 -21.53 -7.49 -57.94
CA PRO A 12 -20.31 -7.93 -57.26
C PRO A 12 -20.62 -8.56 -55.89
N GLY A 13 -19.94 -9.68 -55.60
CA GLY A 13 -20.07 -10.44 -54.37
C GLY A 13 -19.59 -9.68 -53.13
N SER A 14 -20.32 -9.88 -52.04
CA SER A 14 -19.98 -9.46 -50.68
C SER A 14 -18.65 -10.07 -50.22
N PRO A 15 -17.86 -9.39 -49.38
CA PRO A 15 -16.62 -9.94 -48.84
C PRO A 15 -16.97 -11.10 -47.89
N GLU A 16 -16.44 -12.27 -48.21
CA GLU A 16 -16.44 -13.46 -47.34
C GLU A 16 -15.64 -13.12 -46.07
N VAL A 17 -16.32 -12.89 -44.95
CA VAL A 17 -15.69 -12.74 -43.63
C VAL A 17 -15.25 -14.12 -43.19
N CYS A 18 -13.94 -14.37 -43.15
CA CYS A 18 -13.36 -15.63 -42.68
C CYS A 18 -13.74 -15.90 -41.22
N PRO A 19 -14.52 -16.97 -40.90
CA PRO A 19 -15.01 -17.25 -39.55
C PRO A 19 -13.93 -17.72 -38.55
N HIS A 20 -12.67 -17.85 -39.00
CA HIS A 20 -11.56 -18.32 -38.16
C HIS A 20 -10.97 -17.22 -37.25
N GLY A 21 -11.08 -15.94 -37.63
CA GLY A 21 -10.55 -14.83 -36.83
C GLY A 21 -11.38 -14.51 -35.59
N GLU A 22 -12.70 -14.58 -35.71
CA GLU A 22 -13.64 -14.30 -34.61
C GLU A 22 -13.59 -15.38 -33.53
N GLN A 23 -13.45 -16.66 -33.92
CA GLN A 23 -13.31 -17.76 -32.96
C GLN A 23 -12.00 -17.69 -32.17
N GLN A 24 -10.88 -17.27 -32.80
CA GLN A 24 -9.62 -17.06 -32.08
C GLN A 24 -9.70 -15.89 -31.11
N GLN A 25 -10.32 -14.77 -31.49
CA GLN A 25 -10.51 -13.63 -30.59
C GLN A 25 -11.41 -13.99 -29.42
N GLN A 26 -12.53 -14.69 -29.67
CA GLN A 26 -13.46 -15.11 -28.62
C GLN A 26 -12.82 -16.14 -27.68
N GLN A 27 -12.00 -17.06 -28.20
CA GLN A 27 -11.27 -18.04 -27.38
C GLN A 27 -10.14 -17.38 -26.58
N GLN A 28 -9.43 -16.38 -27.13
CA GLN A 28 -8.47 -15.57 -26.37
C GLN A 28 -9.15 -14.75 -25.28
N GLN A 29 -10.32 -14.19 -25.56
CA GLN A 29 -11.11 -13.41 -24.62
C GLN A 29 -11.63 -14.29 -23.47
N LEU A 30 -12.14 -15.49 -23.77
CA LEU A 30 -12.55 -16.48 -22.77
C LEU A 30 -11.35 -17.00 -21.96
N GLN A 31 -10.17 -17.19 -22.56
CA GLN A 31 -8.95 -17.55 -21.84
C GLN A 31 -8.47 -16.42 -20.93
N GLN A 32 -8.52 -15.16 -21.38
CA GLN A 32 -8.23 -14.00 -20.55
C GLN A 32 -9.23 -13.86 -19.40
N GLU A 33 -10.52 -14.08 -19.64
CA GLU A 33 -11.56 -14.08 -18.61
C GLU A 33 -11.34 -15.22 -17.60
N GLN A 34 -10.95 -16.42 -18.06
CA GLN A 34 -10.63 -17.54 -17.16
C GLN A 34 -9.34 -17.31 -16.37
N GLN A 35 -8.33 -16.66 -16.95
CA GLN A 35 -7.11 -16.26 -16.24
C GLN A 35 -7.39 -15.17 -15.21
N GLN A 36 -8.23 -14.17 -15.55
CA GLN A 36 -8.67 -13.13 -14.61
C GLN A 36 -9.50 -13.71 -13.44
N GLN A 37 -10.14 -14.86 -13.66
CA GLN A 37 -10.94 -15.56 -12.66
C GLN A 37 -10.14 -16.39 -11.66
N GLN A 38 -8.87 -16.69 -11.96
CA GLN A 38 -7.94 -17.32 -11.02
C GLN A 38 -7.07 -16.22 -10.38
N GLY A 39 -6.69 -16.39 -9.12
CA GLY A 39 -5.79 -15.43 -8.45
C GLY A 39 -4.43 -15.35 -9.15
N PHE A 40 -3.51 -14.54 -8.62
CA PHE A 40 -2.13 -14.55 -9.12
C PHE A 40 -1.55 -15.98 -9.13
N PRO A 41 -0.84 -16.39 -10.19
CA PRO A 41 -0.39 -17.77 -10.39
C PRO A 41 0.84 -18.10 -9.52
N PHE A 42 0.68 -18.01 -8.20
CA PHE A 42 1.73 -18.34 -7.25
C PHE A 42 2.00 -19.84 -7.21
N PRO A 43 3.27 -20.27 -7.14
CA PRO A 43 3.63 -21.62 -6.73
C PRO A 43 3.02 -22.00 -5.37
N ALA A 44 2.77 -23.29 -5.13
CA ALA A 44 2.04 -23.74 -3.94
C ALA A 44 2.74 -23.41 -2.60
N ASP A 45 4.07 -23.49 -2.57
CA ASP A 45 4.92 -23.08 -1.46
C ASP A 45 4.79 -21.58 -1.17
N ILE A 46 4.82 -20.76 -2.22
CA ILE A 46 4.67 -19.31 -2.10
C ILE A 46 3.25 -18.93 -1.66
N LEU A 47 2.23 -19.63 -2.16
CA LEU A 47 0.84 -19.39 -1.77
C LEU A 47 0.63 -19.63 -0.26
N LEU A 48 1.28 -20.64 0.31
CA LEU A 48 1.22 -20.91 1.75
C LEU A 48 1.85 -19.75 2.55
N GLU A 49 3.00 -19.24 2.12
CA GLU A 49 3.65 -18.08 2.74
C GLU A 49 2.80 -16.81 2.64
N VAL A 50 2.18 -16.58 1.49
CA VAL A 50 1.23 -15.48 1.27
C VAL A 50 0.04 -15.59 2.22
N GLN A 51 -0.50 -16.78 2.43
CA GLN A 51 -1.59 -17.01 3.39
C GLN A 51 -1.16 -16.78 4.85
N GLN A 52 0.05 -17.22 5.22
CA GLN A 52 0.60 -16.96 6.55
C GLN A 52 0.85 -15.47 6.78
N ALA A 53 1.37 -14.76 5.77
CA ALA A 53 1.56 -13.33 5.82
C ALA A 53 0.23 -12.56 5.96
N ALA A 54 -0.86 -13.04 5.36
CA ALA A 54 -2.19 -12.48 5.56
C ALA A 54 -2.63 -12.55 7.04
N ALA A 55 -2.33 -13.66 7.74
CA ALA A 55 -2.64 -13.79 9.16
C ALA A 55 -1.86 -12.78 10.02
N ASN A 56 -0.62 -12.46 9.63
CA ASN A 56 0.22 -11.48 10.31
C ASN A 56 -0.31 -10.04 10.20
N LEU A 57 -1.24 -9.75 9.28
CA LEU A 57 -1.85 -8.43 9.12
C LEU A 57 -3.04 -8.19 10.06
N LYS A 58 -3.56 -9.23 10.70
CA LYS A 58 -4.76 -9.11 11.55
C LYS A 58 -4.51 -8.15 12.72
N GLY A 59 -5.32 -7.10 12.80
CA GLY A 59 -5.24 -6.09 13.87
C GLY A 59 -4.10 -5.08 13.70
N ARG A 60 -3.33 -5.12 12.60
CA ARG A 60 -2.26 -4.15 12.35
C ARG A 60 -2.76 -2.93 11.58
N SER A 61 -2.29 -1.78 12.03
CA SER A 61 -2.45 -0.51 11.33
C SER A 61 -1.51 -0.42 10.13
N VAL A 62 -2.01 0.12 9.02
CA VAL A 62 -1.24 0.34 7.78
C VAL A 62 -1.10 1.85 7.57
N VAL A 63 -0.01 2.41 8.08
CA VAL A 63 0.31 3.85 7.98
C VAL A 63 1.41 4.17 6.98
N SER A 64 2.29 3.20 6.69
CA SER A 64 3.40 3.33 5.75
C SER A 64 3.61 2.04 4.95
N VAL A 65 4.06 2.18 3.70
CA VAL A 65 4.44 1.04 2.84
C VAL A 65 5.67 0.31 3.37
N LEU A 66 6.51 0.98 4.16
CA LEU A 66 7.73 0.40 4.71
C LEU A 66 7.46 -0.66 5.77
N LEU A 67 6.29 -0.61 6.40
CA LEU A 67 5.86 -1.57 7.41
C LEU A 67 5.36 -2.90 6.83
N LEU A 68 5.25 -3.00 5.50
CA LEU A 68 4.79 -4.19 4.81
C LEU A 68 5.97 -4.97 4.24
N SER A 69 6.01 -6.28 4.54
CA SER A 69 6.94 -7.22 3.90
C SER A 69 6.48 -7.57 2.47
N ALA A 70 7.37 -8.13 1.64
CA ALA A 70 7.00 -8.57 0.30
C ALA A 70 5.86 -9.60 0.32
N ALA A 71 5.88 -10.53 1.28
CA ALA A 71 4.83 -11.52 1.49
C ALA A 71 3.48 -10.88 1.85
N GLU A 72 3.50 -9.86 2.72
CA GLU A 72 2.29 -9.12 3.13
C GLU A 72 1.70 -8.31 1.97
N VAL A 73 2.55 -7.69 1.15
CA VAL A 73 2.10 -6.99 -0.06
C VAL A 73 1.48 -7.99 -1.04
N ALA A 74 2.12 -9.14 -1.27
CA ALA A 74 1.56 -10.21 -2.09
C ALA A 74 0.21 -10.71 -1.55
N ALA A 75 0.06 -10.84 -0.23
CA ALA A 75 -1.20 -11.20 0.42
C ALA A 75 -2.31 -10.17 0.20
N LEU A 76 -2.00 -8.89 0.36
CA LEU A 76 -2.95 -7.80 0.10
C LEU A 76 -3.41 -7.79 -1.36
N LEU A 77 -2.48 -7.93 -2.30
CA LEU A 77 -2.80 -7.97 -3.73
C LEU A 77 -3.60 -9.23 -4.08
N HIS A 78 -3.24 -10.40 -3.55
CA HIS A 78 -4.00 -11.64 -3.74
C HIS A 78 -5.43 -11.51 -3.24
N ALA A 79 -5.63 -10.96 -2.04
CA ALA A 79 -6.96 -10.68 -1.50
C ALA A 79 -7.73 -9.67 -2.35
N ALA A 80 -7.06 -8.62 -2.87
CA ALA A 80 -7.68 -7.66 -3.77
C ALA A 80 -8.19 -8.32 -5.06
N GLN A 81 -7.41 -9.23 -5.66
CA GLN A 81 -7.84 -10.00 -6.83
C GLN A 81 -9.06 -10.87 -6.50
N GLN A 82 -9.05 -11.56 -5.35
CA GLN A 82 -10.18 -12.37 -4.90
C GLN A 82 -11.45 -11.52 -4.72
N PHE A 83 -11.36 -10.36 -4.06
CA PHE A 83 -12.51 -9.46 -3.90
C PHE A 83 -13.01 -8.90 -5.22
N LYS A 84 -12.11 -8.58 -6.17
CA LYS A 84 -12.49 -8.18 -7.52
C LYS A 84 -13.29 -9.28 -8.22
N CYS A 85 -12.83 -10.53 -8.15
CA CYS A 85 -13.55 -11.69 -8.72
C CYS A 85 -14.91 -11.92 -8.06
N MET A 86 -14.98 -11.88 -6.73
CA MET A 86 -16.24 -11.99 -5.98
C MET A 86 -17.22 -10.90 -6.38
N TYR A 87 -16.75 -9.65 -6.47
CA TYR A 87 -17.57 -8.51 -6.88
C TYR A 87 -18.11 -8.68 -8.30
N ASN A 88 -17.26 -9.04 -9.27
CA ASN A 88 -17.66 -9.21 -10.67
C ASN A 88 -18.68 -10.35 -10.86
N ARG A 89 -18.60 -11.40 -10.05
CA ARG A 89 -19.54 -12.54 -10.08
C ARG A 89 -20.83 -12.29 -9.28
N GLY A 90 -20.93 -11.17 -8.55
CA GLY A 90 -22.05 -10.90 -7.66
C GLY A 90 -22.13 -11.84 -6.46
N ASP A 91 -20.98 -12.29 -5.95
CA ASP A 91 -20.91 -13.24 -4.84
C ASP A 91 -21.50 -12.63 -3.55
N PRO A 92 -22.57 -13.23 -2.96
CA PRO A 92 -23.21 -12.69 -1.76
C PRO A 92 -22.31 -12.77 -0.52
N THR A 93 -21.31 -13.64 -0.50
CA THR A 93 -20.38 -13.79 0.63
C THR A 93 -19.45 -12.58 0.78
N LEU A 94 -19.25 -11.78 -0.28
CA LEU A 94 -18.45 -10.56 -0.22
C LEU A 94 -18.94 -9.62 0.89
N ARG A 95 -20.27 -9.47 1.02
CA ARG A 95 -20.90 -8.64 2.06
C ARG A 95 -20.78 -9.21 3.47
N GLN A 96 -20.47 -10.49 3.62
CA GLN A 96 -20.31 -11.13 4.92
C GLN A 96 -18.92 -10.84 5.51
N THR A 97 -17.96 -10.42 4.68
CA THR A 97 -16.56 -10.18 5.06
C THR A 97 -16.40 -9.21 6.24
N LEU A 98 -17.09 -8.06 6.20
CA LEU A 98 -17.05 -7.05 7.26
C LEU A 98 -18.45 -6.77 7.84
N GLN A 99 -19.36 -7.75 7.77
CA GLN A 99 -20.72 -7.58 8.28
C GLN A 99 -20.70 -7.22 9.77
N GLY A 100 -21.42 -6.14 10.12
CA GLY A 100 -21.51 -5.64 11.50
C GLY A 100 -20.29 -4.87 11.99
N LYS A 101 -19.28 -4.66 11.14
CA LYS A 101 -18.12 -3.80 11.43
C LYS A 101 -18.42 -2.34 11.14
N ILE A 102 -17.75 -1.44 11.85
CA ILE A 102 -17.87 0.01 11.67
C ILE A 102 -16.52 0.56 11.21
N VAL A 103 -16.53 1.27 10.08
CA VAL A 103 -15.37 2.00 9.54
C VAL A 103 -15.61 3.50 9.69
N ALA A 104 -14.79 4.15 10.50
CA ALA A 104 -14.76 5.60 10.60
C ALA A 104 -13.82 6.20 9.55
N THR A 105 -14.21 7.31 8.94
CA THR A 105 -13.34 8.08 8.04
C THR A 105 -13.16 9.50 8.56
N ALA A 106 -11.94 9.89 8.86
CA ALA A 106 -11.56 11.18 9.40
C ALA A 106 -10.58 11.91 8.47
N PHE A 107 -11.06 12.93 7.76
CA PHE A 107 -10.29 13.68 6.77
C PHE A 107 -10.07 15.12 7.24
N PHE A 108 -8.80 15.47 7.49
CA PHE A 108 -8.35 16.81 7.88
C PHE A 108 -7.86 17.63 6.68
N GLU A 109 -7.96 17.08 5.47
CA GLU A 109 -7.78 17.81 4.23
C GLU A 109 -8.74 17.28 3.15
N PRO A 110 -9.17 18.12 2.18
CA PRO A 110 -10.12 17.70 1.17
C PRO A 110 -9.60 16.51 0.33
N SER A 111 -10.38 15.43 0.30
CA SER A 111 -10.12 14.30 -0.60
C SER A 111 -11.35 13.45 -0.86
N THR A 112 -12.19 13.90 -1.79
CA THR A 112 -13.42 13.20 -2.17
C THR A 112 -13.13 11.81 -2.72
N ARG A 113 -12.13 11.67 -3.61
CA ARG A 113 -11.83 10.38 -4.27
C ARG A 113 -11.44 9.31 -3.25
N THR A 114 -10.47 9.62 -2.38
CA THR A 114 -9.98 8.67 -1.37
C THR A 114 -11.07 8.36 -0.34
N ARG A 115 -11.82 9.36 0.11
CA ARG A 115 -12.91 9.14 1.07
C ARG A 115 -13.97 8.22 0.47
N CYS A 116 -14.54 8.59 -0.68
CA CYS A 116 -15.59 7.82 -1.32
C CYS A 116 -15.16 6.40 -1.69
N SER A 117 -13.88 6.16 -2.02
CA SER A 117 -13.39 4.79 -2.26
C SER A 117 -13.41 3.93 -0.99
N PHE A 118 -13.00 4.47 0.16
CA PHE A 118 -13.06 3.74 1.43
C PHE A 118 -14.50 3.50 1.90
N GLU A 119 -15.35 4.51 1.82
CA GLU A 119 -16.77 4.38 2.19
C GLU A 119 -17.47 3.34 1.29
N SER A 120 -17.20 3.39 -0.02
CA SER A 120 -17.74 2.41 -0.97
C SER A 120 -17.24 0.99 -0.68
N ALA A 121 -15.95 0.82 -0.36
CA ALA A 121 -15.38 -0.47 -0.01
C ALA A 121 -16.03 -1.04 1.26
N ALA A 122 -16.16 -0.22 2.31
CA ALA A 122 -16.80 -0.62 3.56
C ALA A 122 -18.26 -1.07 3.33
N LEU A 123 -19.06 -0.27 2.61
CA LEU A 123 -20.46 -0.59 2.31
C LEU A 123 -20.60 -1.85 1.44
N ARG A 124 -19.70 -2.07 0.49
CA ARG A 124 -19.69 -3.27 -0.36
C ARG A 124 -19.32 -4.54 0.43
N LEU A 125 -18.44 -4.41 1.42
CA LEU A 125 -18.03 -5.49 2.32
C LEU A 125 -18.99 -5.72 3.49
N GLY A 126 -20.08 -4.96 3.58
CA GLY A 126 -21.13 -5.12 4.60
C GLY A 126 -20.90 -4.36 5.91
N ALA A 127 -19.89 -3.49 5.95
CA ALA A 127 -19.63 -2.61 7.08
C ALA A 127 -20.49 -1.33 7.04
N SER A 128 -20.71 -0.76 8.22
CA SER A 128 -21.28 0.58 8.39
C SER A 128 -20.18 1.63 8.35
N VAL A 129 -20.52 2.86 7.97
CA VAL A 129 -19.57 3.97 7.83
C VAL A 129 -19.96 5.14 8.74
N ILE A 130 -18.99 5.66 9.48
CA ILE A 130 -19.10 6.95 10.18
C ILE A 130 -18.18 7.94 9.46
N SER A 131 -18.75 8.92 8.78
CA SER A 131 -17.98 9.86 7.95
C SER A 131 -17.91 11.24 8.58
N ASN A 132 -16.68 11.74 8.77
CA ASN A 132 -16.40 13.14 9.05
C ASN A 132 -15.57 13.74 7.90
N PRO A 133 -16.23 14.38 6.92
CA PRO A 133 -15.61 14.75 5.66
C PRO A 133 -14.64 15.95 5.75
N ASP A 134 -14.73 16.77 6.80
CA ASP A 134 -13.99 18.03 6.87
C ASP A 134 -13.70 18.47 8.32
N LEU A 135 -12.82 17.73 9.02
CA LEU A 135 -12.53 17.99 10.44
C LEU A 135 -11.84 19.35 10.68
N LYS A 136 -11.11 19.88 9.70
CA LYS A 136 -10.53 21.24 9.79
C LYS A 136 -11.60 22.33 9.78
N ALA A 137 -12.67 22.15 9.00
CA ALA A 137 -13.78 23.07 8.97
C ALA A 137 -14.71 22.88 10.18
N ALA A 138 -14.82 21.65 10.68
CA ALA A 138 -15.56 21.32 11.89
C ALA A 138 -14.93 21.96 13.14
N SER A 139 -15.76 22.31 14.12
CA SER A 139 -15.37 23.07 15.31
C SER A 139 -14.34 22.39 16.22
N SER A 140 -14.09 21.09 16.08
CA SER A 140 -13.17 20.31 16.94
C SER A 140 -11.71 20.75 16.80
N VAL A 141 -11.22 20.98 15.58
CA VAL A 141 -9.85 21.50 15.37
C VAL A 141 -9.74 22.96 15.83
N LYS A 142 -10.80 23.75 15.68
CA LYS A 142 -10.88 25.13 16.18
C LYS A 142 -10.98 25.24 17.71
N LYS A 143 -11.44 24.18 18.38
CA LYS A 143 -11.50 24.08 19.85
C LYS A 143 -10.21 23.54 20.47
N GLY A 144 -9.20 23.20 19.67
CA GLY A 144 -7.91 22.72 20.15
C GLY A 144 -7.92 21.27 20.66
N GLU A 145 -8.87 20.44 20.22
CA GLU A 145 -8.83 19.01 20.50
C GLU A 145 -7.59 18.38 19.83
N SER A 146 -6.83 17.59 20.58
CA SER A 146 -5.64 16.95 20.03
C SER A 146 -6.02 15.88 18.99
N LEU A 147 -5.13 15.64 18.02
CA LEU A 147 -5.31 14.55 17.06
C LEU A 147 -5.43 13.20 17.79
N GLU A 148 -4.70 13.04 18.90
CA GLU A 148 -4.74 11.83 19.73
C GLU A 148 -6.12 11.62 20.36
N ASP A 149 -6.70 12.66 20.95
CA ASP A 149 -8.04 12.57 21.56
C ASP A 149 -9.11 12.28 20.51
N THR A 150 -8.97 12.90 19.33
CA THR A 150 -9.86 12.62 18.19
C THR A 150 -9.76 11.16 17.76
N CYS A 151 -8.55 10.63 17.59
CA CYS A 151 -8.32 9.23 17.25
C CYS A 151 -8.83 8.28 18.34
N ARG A 152 -8.65 8.62 19.63
CA ARG A 152 -9.14 7.82 20.77
C ARG A 152 -10.67 7.78 20.81
N MET A 153 -11.32 8.90 20.51
CA MET A 153 -12.78 8.97 20.36
C MET A 153 -13.26 8.03 19.24
N PHE A 154 -12.69 8.13 18.04
CA PHE A 154 -13.06 7.24 16.93
C PHE A 154 -12.78 5.76 17.23
N ALA A 155 -11.67 5.46 17.91
CA ALA A 155 -11.32 4.10 18.32
C ALA A 155 -12.34 3.47 19.29
N SER A 156 -13.13 4.29 19.99
CA SER A 156 -14.22 3.81 20.85
C SER A 156 -15.52 3.52 20.08
N TYR A 157 -15.67 4.05 18.87
CA TYR A 157 -16.90 3.96 18.07
C TYR A 157 -16.78 3.03 16.86
N ALA A 158 -15.55 2.74 16.41
CA ALA A 158 -15.32 2.03 15.15
C ALA A 158 -14.27 0.91 15.29
N ASP A 159 -14.42 -0.13 14.47
CA ASP A 159 -13.44 -1.22 14.35
C ASP A 159 -12.22 -0.80 13.51
N ALA A 160 -12.39 0.17 12.61
CA ALA A 160 -11.31 0.73 11.81
C ALA A 160 -11.46 2.24 11.63
N LEU A 161 -10.34 2.95 11.59
CA LEU A 161 -10.26 4.39 11.35
C LEU A 161 -9.40 4.64 10.10
N VAL A 162 -9.98 5.26 9.08
CA VAL A 162 -9.25 5.81 7.95
C VAL A 162 -8.92 7.26 8.26
N LEU A 163 -7.64 7.57 8.42
CA LEU A 163 -7.17 8.90 8.77
C LEU A 163 -6.41 9.53 7.61
N ARG A 164 -6.75 10.79 7.29
CA ARG A 164 -5.99 11.62 6.35
C ARG A 164 -5.65 12.95 7.00
N HIS A 165 -4.35 13.27 7.05
CA HIS A 165 -3.84 14.44 7.78
C HIS A 165 -2.81 15.22 6.94
N PRO A 166 -2.73 16.56 7.01
CA PRO A 166 -1.73 17.34 6.26
C PRO A 166 -0.29 17.14 6.74
N GLU A 167 -0.10 16.81 8.01
CA GLU A 167 1.23 16.55 8.60
C GLU A 167 1.55 15.06 8.58
N LYS A 168 2.84 14.74 8.52
CA LYS A 168 3.31 13.36 8.54
C LYS A 168 2.81 12.67 9.80
N VAL A 169 2.06 11.58 9.64
CA VAL A 169 1.62 10.74 10.77
C VAL A 169 2.79 9.83 11.11
N SER A 170 3.80 10.37 11.80
CA SER A 170 4.97 9.59 12.19
C SER A 170 4.60 8.60 13.30
N SER A 171 5.06 7.35 13.17
CA SER A 171 4.99 6.33 14.21
C SER A 171 5.85 6.64 15.46
N SER A 172 6.39 7.87 15.56
CA SER A 172 7.43 8.27 16.51
C SER A 172 7.12 9.55 17.30
N SER A 173 5.91 10.11 17.22
CA SER A 173 5.54 11.32 17.97
C SER A 173 5.16 11.01 19.43
N SER A 174 6.16 10.79 20.29
CA SER A 174 6.07 10.94 21.76
C SER A 174 7.48 11.02 22.37
N SER A 175 8.12 12.18 22.25
CA SER A 175 9.28 12.54 23.10
C SER A 175 9.33 14.05 23.21
N SER A 176 8.58 14.62 24.15
CA SER A 176 8.84 15.94 24.71
C SER A 176 8.15 16.07 26.08
N ASN A 177 8.94 16.51 27.05
CA ASN A 177 8.59 16.97 28.40
C ASN A 177 8.29 15.94 29.50
N SER A 178 9.36 15.57 30.21
CA SER A 178 9.34 15.53 31.67
C SER A 178 10.69 15.98 32.22
N SER A 179 10.79 17.28 32.43
CA SER A 179 11.85 17.93 33.20
C SER A 179 11.54 17.78 34.69
N SER A 180 12.24 16.90 35.40
CA SER A 180 12.38 16.99 36.87
C SER A 180 13.47 16.06 37.41
N SER A 181 14.63 16.66 37.65
CA SER A 181 15.45 16.56 38.87
C SER A 181 15.49 15.25 39.67
N SER A 182 16.64 14.56 39.66
CA SER A 182 17.28 14.09 40.90
C SER A 182 18.76 13.71 40.70
N ARG A 183 19.54 14.03 41.73
CA ARG A 183 21.00 14.09 41.86
C ARG A 183 21.71 12.73 41.97
N SER A 184 22.95 12.72 41.48
CA SER A 184 24.19 12.11 42.02
C SER A 184 24.19 10.68 42.58
N SER A 185 25.07 9.81 42.05
CA SER A 185 26.30 9.33 42.74
C SER A 185 27.03 8.21 41.98
N SER A 186 28.35 8.20 42.16
CA SER A 186 29.45 7.44 41.55
C SER A 186 29.38 5.90 41.64
N SER A 187 30.00 5.20 40.68
CA SER A 187 31.15 4.27 40.89
C SER A 187 31.39 3.32 39.69
N ARG A 188 32.50 2.58 39.77
CA ARG A 188 33.41 2.12 38.72
C ARG A 188 33.20 0.63 38.36
N MET A 189 33.56 0.29 37.12
CA MET A 189 34.16 -0.97 36.63
C MET A 189 33.35 -2.29 36.54
N GLY A 190 33.30 -2.81 35.30
CA GLY A 190 33.73 -4.18 34.97
C GLY A 190 32.66 -5.24 34.76
N SER A 191 32.30 -5.53 33.49
CA SER A 191 32.31 -6.88 32.90
C SER A 191 31.58 -6.91 31.54
N THR A 192 32.26 -7.50 30.56
CA THR A 192 31.75 -7.88 29.25
C THR A 192 30.80 -9.07 29.38
N GLN A 193 29.52 -8.90 29.02
CA GLN A 193 28.58 -10.01 28.77
C GLN A 193 27.68 -9.73 27.56
N THR A 194 27.98 -10.46 26.48
CA THR A 194 27.09 -11.06 25.48
C THR A 194 25.63 -10.59 25.45
N ALA A 195 25.32 -9.69 24.51
CA ALA A 195 23.95 -9.39 24.09
C ALA A 195 23.39 -10.54 23.25
N ARG A 196 22.48 -11.33 23.84
CA ARG A 196 21.59 -12.25 23.11
C ARG A 196 20.57 -11.42 22.34
N GLY A 197 20.68 -11.41 21.02
CA GLY A 197 19.65 -10.90 20.12
C GLY A 197 18.44 -11.82 20.14
N SER A 198 17.44 -11.49 20.96
CA SER A 198 16.11 -12.08 20.88
C SER A 198 15.30 -11.24 19.91
N CYS A 199 14.77 -11.89 18.87
CA CYS A 199 13.74 -11.37 17.97
C CYS A 199 12.55 -10.93 18.85
N ALA A 200 12.48 -9.63 19.13
CA ALA A 200 11.38 -9.03 19.86
C ALA A 200 10.25 -8.81 18.86
N SER A 201 9.12 -9.50 19.10
CA SER A 201 7.80 -9.05 18.70
C SER A 201 7.76 -7.52 18.75
N VAL A 202 7.65 -6.87 17.58
CA VAL A 202 7.44 -5.43 17.48
C VAL A 202 6.06 -5.15 18.08
N ALA A 203 6.06 -4.89 19.38
CA ALA A 203 4.90 -4.42 20.10
C ALA A 203 4.42 -3.13 19.41
N CYS A 204 3.09 -3.00 19.35
CA CYS A 204 2.39 -1.83 18.86
C CYS A 204 3.09 -0.53 19.30
N PRO A 205 3.12 0.53 18.46
CA PRO A 205 3.65 1.82 18.89
C PRO A 205 3.00 2.23 20.20
N LYS A 206 3.79 2.80 21.12
CA LYS A 206 3.44 3.23 22.48
C LYS A 206 2.39 4.37 22.50
N TYR A 207 1.21 4.14 21.91
CA TYR A 207 -0.01 4.79 22.35
C TYR A 207 -0.64 3.83 23.35
N GLY A 208 -0.18 3.91 24.60
CA GLY A 208 -0.71 3.09 25.67
C GLY A 208 -2.21 3.35 25.81
N PHE A 209 -3.03 2.38 25.40
CA PHE A 209 -4.45 2.34 25.73
C PHE A 209 -4.59 1.96 27.20
N GLY A 210 -4.33 2.93 28.08
CA GLY A 210 -4.61 2.84 29.50
C GLY A 210 -6.11 2.97 29.75
N SER A 211 -6.66 2.02 30.50
CA SER A 211 -8.05 2.04 30.96
C SER A 211 -8.32 3.30 31.82
N PRO A 212 -9.48 3.97 31.69
CA PRO A 212 -9.84 5.05 32.59
C PRO A 212 -10.04 4.51 34.01
N VAL A 213 -9.26 5.05 34.96
CA VAL A 213 -9.52 4.85 36.40
C VAL A 213 -10.79 5.62 36.74
N ALA A 214 -11.84 4.91 37.15
CA ALA A 214 -13.08 5.51 37.62
C ALA A 214 -12.85 6.30 38.94
N PRO A 215 -13.57 7.42 39.16
CA PRO A 215 -13.40 8.23 40.36
C PRO A 215 -13.87 7.47 41.60
N SER A 216 -13.04 7.50 42.64
CA SER A 216 -13.30 6.91 43.95
C SER A 216 -14.45 7.62 44.67
N SER A 217 -15.52 6.89 44.97
CA SER A 217 -16.51 7.26 45.98
C SER A 217 -16.55 6.20 47.08
N SER A 218 -16.29 6.65 48.30
CA SER A 218 -16.51 5.98 49.59
C SER A 218 -17.89 5.35 49.71
N ASN A 219 -18.02 4.12 50.24
CA ASN A 219 -18.28 3.85 51.67
C ASN A 219 -18.70 2.37 51.93
N SER A 220 -18.31 1.90 53.13
CA SER A 220 -18.98 0.90 53.99
C SER A 220 -19.07 -0.60 53.64
N SER A 221 -18.67 -1.38 54.64
CA SER A 221 -18.58 -2.82 54.80
C SER A 221 -19.93 -3.55 54.88
N SER A 222 -20.00 -4.78 54.36
CA SER A 222 -20.69 -5.92 55.02
C SER A 222 -20.48 -7.24 54.26
N ASN A 223 -20.27 -8.31 55.02
CA ASN A 223 -20.15 -9.71 54.60
C ASN A 223 -21.43 -10.24 53.94
N SER A 224 -21.30 -11.07 52.91
CA SER A 224 -22.09 -12.31 52.77
C SER A 224 -21.59 -13.19 51.61
N SER A 225 -21.47 -14.47 51.90
CA SER A 225 -21.08 -15.56 51.01
C SER A 225 -22.25 -15.97 50.11
N SER A 226 -22.03 -16.20 48.82
CA SER A 226 -22.65 -17.30 48.05
C SER A 226 -22.22 -17.32 46.57
N ASN A 227 -22.15 -18.55 46.05
CA ASN A 227 -21.79 -18.95 44.69
C ASN A 227 -22.29 -18.05 43.55
N SER A 228 -21.41 -17.75 42.60
CA SER A 228 -21.81 -17.50 41.20
C SER A 228 -20.65 -17.84 40.25
N SER A 229 -20.85 -18.90 39.47
CA SER A 229 -20.48 -19.03 38.06
C SER A 229 -19.38 -18.08 37.56
N SER A 230 -18.16 -18.58 37.45
CA SER A 230 -17.06 -17.98 36.71
C SER A 230 -17.43 -17.90 35.22
N SER A 231 -18.17 -16.84 34.88
CA SER A 231 -18.41 -16.41 33.52
C SER A 231 -17.14 -15.67 33.10
N SER A 232 -16.21 -16.41 32.50
CA SER A 232 -14.99 -15.89 31.87
C SER A 232 -15.39 -14.99 30.71
N SER A 233 -15.78 -13.76 31.06
CA SER A 233 -16.08 -12.69 30.12
C SER A 233 -14.74 -12.30 29.52
N SER A 234 -14.41 -12.94 28.40
CA SER A 234 -13.28 -12.58 27.56
C SER A 234 -13.58 -11.19 27.03
N SER A 235 -13.11 -10.15 27.73
CA SER A 235 -13.15 -8.78 27.23
C SER A 235 -12.26 -8.75 26.00
N SER A 236 -12.87 -8.97 24.84
CA SER A 236 -12.20 -8.85 23.56
C SER A 236 -11.92 -7.36 23.37
N SER A 237 -10.71 -6.93 23.77
CA SER A 237 -10.19 -5.61 23.48
C SER A 237 -10.08 -5.50 21.95
N SER A 238 -11.16 -5.12 21.28
CA SER A 238 -11.15 -4.86 19.85
C SER A 238 -10.38 -3.56 19.62
N SER A 239 -9.07 -3.69 19.41
CA SER A 239 -8.22 -2.56 19.02
C SER A 239 -8.66 -2.05 17.65
N CYS A 240 -9.16 -0.83 17.59
CA CYS A 240 -9.43 -0.15 16.33
C CYS A 240 -8.17 -0.12 15.45
N VAL A 241 -8.30 -0.48 14.17
CA VAL A 241 -7.20 -0.49 13.21
C VAL A 241 -7.09 0.87 12.50
N LEU A 242 -5.88 1.43 12.41
CA LEU A 242 -5.65 2.70 11.70
C LEU A 242 -5.15 2.45 10.28
N LEU A 243 -5.83 3.06 9.31
CA LEU A 243 -5.46 3.04 7.89
C LEU A 243 -5.14 4.46 7.42
N SER A 244 -3.98 4.64 6.77
CA SER A 244 -3.61 5.93 6.20
C SER A 244 -4.31 6.20 4.87
N GLY A 245 -5.11 7.27 4.84
CA GLY A 245 -5.67 7.90 3.64
C GLY A 245 -4.71 8.88 2.95
N GLY A 246 -3.45 8.90 3.39
CA GLY A 246 -2.37 9.79 2.95
C GLY A 246 -2.02 10.85 3.99
N ASP A 247 -0.74 11.23 4.03
CA ASP A 247 -0.22 12.26 4.95
C ASP A 247 0.56 13.36 4.20
N GLY A 248 -0.10 14.47 3.87
CA GLY A 248 0.54 15.67 3.29
C GLY A 248 1.43 15.43 2.06
N SER A 249 2.74 15.59 2.25
CA SER A 249 3.82 15.29 1.28
C SER A 249 4.61 14.01 1.62
N GLY A 250 4.18 13.25 2.62
CA GLY A 250 4.76 11.99 3.06
C GLY A 250 4.34 10.82 2.19
N GLU A 251 3.60 9.88 2.76
CA GLU A 251 3.22 8.63 2.11
C GLU A 251 1.74 8.59 1.69
N HIS A 252 1.44 7.69 0.76
CA HIS A 252 0.08 7.31 0.41
C HIS A 252 0.01 5.80 0.16
N PRO A 253 0.07 4.96 1.21
CA PRO A 253 0.24 3.52 1.06
C PRO A 253 -0.89 2.85 0.28
N THR A 254 -2.12 3.31 0.50
CA THR A 254 -3.32 2.78 -0.17
C THR A 254 -3.36 3.10 -1.66
N GLN A 255 -2.85 4.25 -2.09
CA GLN A 255 -2.71 4.56 -3.52
C GLN A 255 -1.59 3.74 -4.14
N ALA A 256 -0.44 3.61 -3.47
CA ALA A 256 0.67 2.79 -3.95
C ALA A 256 0.29 1.31 -4.10
N LEU A 257 -0.48 0.75 -3.16
CA LEU A 257 -0.99 -0.62 -3.25
C LEU A 257 -1.95 -0.80 -4.43
N LEU A 258 -2.82 0.17 -4.69
CA LEU A 258 -3.74 0.16 -5.84
C LEU A 258 -2.96 0.25 -7.17
N ASP A 259 -1.97 1.12 -7.24
CA ASP A 259 -1.14 1.30 -8.44
C ASP A 259 -0.31 0.03 -8.71
N LEU A 260 0.29 -0.56 -7.68
CA LEU A 260 0.98 -1.84 -7.79
C LEU A 260 0.02 -2.96 -8.20
N PHE A 261 -1.19 -3.02 -7.64
CA PHE A 261 -2.20 -4.00 -8.04
C PHE A 261 -2.52 -3.88 -9.54
N THR A 262 -2.62 -2.65 -10.06
CA THR A 262 -2.86 -2.41 -11.49
C THR A 262 -1.71 -2.95 -12.34
N ILE A 263 -0.46 -2.70 -11.95
CA ILE A 263 0.73 -3.24 -12.64
C ILE A 263 0.74 -4.78 -12.57
N ALA A 264 0.53 -5.34 -11.38
CA ALA A 264 0.52 -6.78 -11.15
C ALA A 264 -0.59 -7.48 -11.94
N GLU A 265 -1.75 -6.87 -12.09
CA GLU A 265 -2.85 -7.41 -12.88
C GLU A 265 -2.52 -7.45 -14.38
N GLN A 266 -1.82 -6.43 -14.90
CA GLN A 266 -1.36 -6.42 -16.29
C GLN A 266 -0.19 -7.41 -16.52
N GLN A 267 0.62 -7.67 -15.50
CA GLN A 267 1.82 -8.49 -15.56
C GLN A 267 1.81 -9.60 -14.50
N GLN A 268 0.79 -10.48 -14.54
CA GLN A 268 0.55 -11.47 -13.49
C GLN A 268 1.69 -12.47 -13.32
N GLN A 269 2.27 -12.94 -14.43
CA GLN A 269 3.39 -13.89 -14.41
C GLN A 269 4.63 -13.27 -13.77
N TRP A 270 4.93 -12.02 -14.14
CA TRP A 270 6.02 -11.25 -13.54
C TRP A 270 5.78 -11.09 -12.03
N PHE A 271 4.58 -10.66 -11.62
CA PHE A 271 4.32 -10.41 -10.21
C PHE A 271 4.43 -11.69 -9.37
N ALA A 272 3.92 -12.82 -9.88
CA ALA A 272 4.05 -14.11 -9.23
C ALA A 272 5.52 -14.52 -9.05
N ALA A 273 6.34 -14.36 -10.09
CA ALA A 273 7.78 -14.65 -10.04
C ALA A 273 8.53 -13.69 -9.11
N ALA A 274 8.24 -12.39 -9.18
CA ALA A 274 8.89 -11.36 -8.37
C ALA A 274 8.57 -11.51 -6.88
N ALA A 275 7.31 -11.78 -6.54
CA ALA A 275 6.90 -12.05 -5.17
C ALA A 275 7.55 -13.34 -4.63
N ALA A 276 7.56 -14.41 -5.43
CA ALA A 276 8.22 -15.66 -5.06
C ALA A 276 9.70 -15.44 -4.72
N ALA A 277 10.41 -14.75 -5.60
CA ALA A 277 11.83 -14.46 -5.44
C ALA A 277 12.10 -13.60 -4.19
N ALA A 278 11.30 -12.55 -3.97
CA ALA A 278 11.44 -11.66 -2.81
C ALA A 278 11.16 -12.38 -1.47
N ILE A 279 10.12 -13.24 -1.43
CA ILE A 279 9.78 -14.04 -0.24
C ILE A 279 10.91 -15.02 0.09
N GLN A 280 11.40 -15.76 -0.90
CA GLN A 280 12.49 -16.71 -0.72
C GLN A 280 13.77 -16.02 -0.24
N GLN A 281 14.10 -14.85 -0.79
CA GLN A 281 15.26 -14.09 -0.34
C GLN A 281 15.14 -13.64 1.12
N GLN A 282 13.98 -13.14 1.53
CA GLN A 282 13.74 -12.71 2.91
C GLN A 282 13.91 -13.88 3.89
N GLN A 283 13.45 -15.08 3.53
CA GLN A 283 13.64 -16.29 4.34
C GLN A 283 15.11 -16.71 4.43
N GLN A 284 15.84 -16.69 3.32
CA GLN A 284 17.27 -17.01 3.31
C GLN A 284 18.07 -16.07 4.22
N GLN A 285 17.77 -14.77 4.19
CA GLN A 285 18.41 -13.79 5.08
C GLN A 285 18.14 -14.08 6.56
N GLN A 286 16.91 -14.46 6.91
CA GLN A 286 16.55 -14.82 8.29
C GLN A 286 17.27 -16.10 8.75
N GLN A 287 17.39 -17.10 7.88
CA GLN A 287 18.10 -18.35 8.19
C GLN A 287 19.61 -18.15 8.34
N GLN A 288 20.23 -17.32 7.48
CA GLN A 288 21.66 -16.98 7.57
C GLN A 288 22.00 -16.19 8.84
N GLN A 289 21.08 -15.36 9.34
CA GLN A 289 21.26 -14.69 10.63
C GLN A 289 21.22 -15.68 11.81
N GLN A 290 20.51 -16.81 11.66
CA GLN A 290 20.39 -17.84 12.71
C GLN A 290 21.50 -18.90 12.64
N GLN A 291 22.12 -19.12 11.47
CA GLN A 291 23.20 -20.09 11.29
C GLN A 291 24.50 -19.38 10.88
N GLN A 292 25.46 -19.28 11.80
CA GLN A 292 26.81 -18.81 11.47
C GLN A 292 27.47 -19.77 10.47
N GLN A 293 27.66 -19.29 9.25
CA GLN A 293 28.54 -19.77 8.19
C GLN A 293 28.52 -21.28 7.89
N GLN A 294 27.68 -21.69 6.94
CA GLN A 294 28.13 -22.62 5.91
C GLN A 294 27.74 -22.09 4.53
N GLN A 295 28.73 -22.03 3.64
CA GLN A 295 28.63 -21.53 2.27
C GLN A 295 27.48 -22.25 1.55
N GLN A 296 26.50 -21.49 1.06
CA GLN A 296 25.50 -22.01 0.13
C GLN A 296 25.53 -21.16 -1.13
N GLN A 297 25.68 -21.84 -2.26
CA GLN A 297 25.45 -21.30 -3.60
C GLN A 297 24.03 -20.70 -3.62
N GLN A 298 23.97 -19.37 -3.65
CA GLN A 298 22.75 -18.59 -3.54
C GLN A 298 21.96 -18.70 -4.84
N GLN A 299 20.69 -19.13 -4.78
CA GLN A 299 19.69 -18.72 -5.76
C GLN A 299 19.40 -17.24 -5.51
N GLN A 300 20.20 -16.39 -6.17
CA GLN A 300 20.05 -14.94 -6.14
C GLN A 300 18.84 -14.55 -6.99
N LEU A 301 18.09 -13.53 -6.54
CA LEU A 301 17.13 -12.79 -7.37
C LEU A 301 17.74 -12.57 -8.76
N PRO A 302 16.99 -12.68 -9.87
CA PRO A 302 17.54 -12.45 -11.21
C PRO A 302 18.25 -11.09 -11.21
N LYS A 303 19.56 -11.11 -11.49
CA LYS A 303 20.40 -9.90 -11.51
C LYS A 303 19.95 -8.90 -12.57
N THR A 304 19.15 -9.35 -13.53
CA THR A 304 18.54 -8.53 -14.57
C THR A 304 17.10 -8.19 -14.24
N PRO A 305 16.70 -6.91 -14.34
CA PRO A 305 15.32 -6.50 -14.11
C PRO A 305 14.40 -7.15 -15.13
N GLN A 306 13.29 -7.68 -14.66
CA GLN A 306 12.26 -8.33 -15.48
C GLN A 306 11.13 -7.36 -15.88
N LEU A 307 11.08 -6.19 -15.24
CA LEU A 307 10.10 -5.14 -15.50
C LEU A 307 10.76 -3.78 -15.21
N SER A 308 10.48 -2.80 -16.08
CA SER A 308 10.97 -1.44 -15.98
C SER A 308 9.82 -0.43 -15.94
N LEU A 309 9.87 0.52 -15.02
CA LEU A 309 8.86 1.57 -14.85
C LEU A 309 9.52 2.94 -14.80
N ALA A 310 8.99 3.90 -15.55
CA ALA A 310 9.39 5.30 -15.50
C ALA A 310 8.37 6.15 -14.72
N PHE A 311 8.86 6.97 -13.80
CA PHE A 311 8.12 8.07 -13.19
C PHE A 311 8.45 9.36 -13.92
N TRP A 312 7.43 10.05 -14.44
CA TRP A 312 7.59 11.32 -15.14
C TRP A 312 6.69 12.40 -14.54
N GLY A 313 7.25 13.59 -14.25
CA GLY A 313 6.50 14.74 -13.74
C GLY A 313 7.09 15.39 -12.50
N ASP A 314 6.21 15.80 -11.58
CA ASP A 314 6.55 16.23 -10.21
C ASP A 314 6.96 15.01 -9.36
N LEU A 315 8.27 14.84 -9.16
CA LEU A 315 8.86 13.77 -8.34
C LEU A 315 9.32 14.26 -6.98
N LYS A 316 9.26 15.57 -6.73
CA LYS A 316 9.64 16.19 -5.46
C LYS A 316 8.53 16.10 -4.43
N TYR A 317 7.30 16.43 -4.83
CA TYR A 317 6.14 16.47 -3.94
C TYR A 317 5.14 15.34 -4.20
N GLY A 318 5.43 14.48 -5.18
CA GLY A 318 4.63 13.33 -5.56
C GLY A 318 4.63 12.21 -4.53
N ARG A 319 3.86 12.36 -3.43
CA ARG A 319 3.72 11.31 -2.39
C ARG A 319 3.34 9.92 -2.93
N THR A 320 2.59 9.87 -4.04
CA THR A 320 2.19 8.61 -4.68
C THR A 320 3.38 7.93 -5.34
N VAL A 321 4.25 8.70 -6.01
CA VAL A 321 5.53 8.20 -6.54
C VAL A 321 6.42 7.70 -5.41
N HIS A 322 6.52 8.46 -4.32
CA HIS A 322 7.41 8.07 -3.22
C HIS A 322 6.99 6.73 -2.61
N SER A 323 5.71 6.57 -2.28
CA SER A 323 5.21 5.30 -1.76
C SER A 323 5.28 4.17 -2.78
N LEU A 324 4.96 4.42 -4.06
CA LEU A 324 4.99 3.38 -5.08
C LEU A 324 6.42 2.92 -5.39
N ALA A 325 7.40 3.82 -5.47
CA ALA A 325 8.80 3.49 -5.69
C ALA A 325 9.37 2.63 -4.56
N LEU A 326 9.10 2.99 -3.29
CA LEU A 326 9.52 2.19 -2.13
C LEU A 326 8.84 0.81 -2.10
N LEU A 327 7.61 0.71 -2.60
CA LEU A 327 6.90 -0.56 -2.69
C LEU A 327 7.46 -1.44 -3.81
N LEU A 328 7.68 -0.88 -5.00
CA LEU A 328 8.23 -1.55 -6.18
C LEU A 328 9.68 -2.01 -5.99
N SER A 329 10.48 -1.29 -5.20
CA SER A 329 11.87 -1.66 -4.93
C SER A 329 12.03 -3.00 -4.18
N ARG A 330 10.93 -3.54 -3.63
CA ARG A 330 10.85 -4.88 -3.05
C ARG A 330 10.78 -6.01 -4.10
N PHE A 331 10.42 -5.70 -5.35
CA PHE A 331 10.03 -6.69 -6.37
C PHE A 331 10.96 -6.72 -7.60
N ALA A 332 12.22 -6.29 -7.46
CA ALA A 332 13.20 -6.29 -8.56
C ALA A 332 12.71 -5.56 -9.83
N VAL A 333 12.03 -4.43 -9.66
CA VAL A 333 11.62 -3.55 -10.76
C VAL A 333 12.70 -2.51 -10.99
N ARG A 334 13.13 -2.30 -12.24
CA ARG A 334 13.98 -1.16 -12.57
C ARG A 334 13.13 0.10 -12.61
N LEU A 335 13.53 1.09 -11.83
CA LEU A 335 12.85 2.38 -11.70
C LEU A 335 13.66 3.46 -12.40
N PHE A 336 13.02 4.16 -13.32
CA PHE A 336 13.52 5.39 -13.93
C PHE A 336 12.80 6.58 -13.33
N PHE A 337 13.55 7.58 -12.85
CA PHE A 337 13.01 8.85 -12.40
C PHE A 337 13.33 9.90 -13.45
N ILE A 338 12.30 10.53 -14.01
CA ILE A 338 12.38 11.55 -15.06
C ILE A 338 11.67 12.82 -14.56
N PRO A 339 12.32 13.65 -13.73
CA PRO A 339 11.67 14.82 -13.15
C PRO A 339 11.53 15.95 -14.17
N LEU A 340 10.45 16.72 -14.04
CA LEU A 340 10.40 18.07 -14.61
C LEU A 340 11.41 18.96 -13.88
N ARG A 341 12.00 19.92 -14.61
CA ARG A 341 12.99 20.85 -14.03
C ARG A 341 12.44 21.55 -12.78
N GLY A 342 13.18 21.46 -11.67
CA GLY A 342 12.79 22.02 -10.36
C GLY A 342 11.88 21.12 -9.52
N PHE A 343 11.47 19.96 -10.05
CA PHE A 343 10.71 18.93 -9.34
C PHE A 343 11.52 17.63 -9.21
N GLU A 344 12.84 17.76 -9.10
CA GLU A 344 13.72 16.64 -8.83
C GLU A 344 13.39 16.00 -7.48
N PRO A 345 13.43 14.66 -7.39
CA PRO A 345 13.27 13.96 -6.13
C PRO A 345 14.41 14.33 -5.17
N ASP A 346 14.09 14.41 -3.87
CA ASP A 346 15.11 14.68 -2.84
C ASP A 346 16.13 13.53 -2.79
N LYS A 347 17.41 13.88 -2.53
CA LYS A 347 18.51 12.90 -2.47
C LYS A 347 18.27 11.83 -1.40
N GLU A 348 17.68 12.21 -0.28
CA GLU A 348 17.33 11.33 0.83
C GLU A 348 16.33 10.26 0.40
N PHE A 349 15.33 10.63 -0.40
CA PHE A 349 14.35 9.71 -0.95
C PHE A 349 14.99 8.72 -1.94
N ILE A 350 15.81 9.22 -2.87
CA ILE A 350 16.53 8.35 -3.81
C ILE A 350 17.44 7.37 -3.06
N GLN A 351 18.15 7.84 -2.03
CA GLN A 351 18.97 6.98 -1.19
C GLN A 351 18.12 5.93 -0.48
N GLN A 352 16.95 6.29 0.05
CA GLN A 352 16.04 5.34 0.69
C GLN A 352 15.57 4.25 -0.28
N VAL A 353 15.25 4.60 -1.53
CA VAL A 353 14.89 3.61 -2.57
C VAL A 353 16.08 2.69 -2.87
N LYS A 354 17.28 3.25 -3.02
CA LYS A 354 18.53 2.49 -3.24
C LYS A 354 18.82 1.55 -2.07
N ASP A 355 18.63 2.00 -0.83
CA ASP A 355 18.85 1.19 0.37
C ASP A 355 17.90 -0.02 0.41
N VAL A 356 16.64 0.14 -0.02
CA VAL A 356 15.70 -0.99 -0.12
C VAL A 356 16.18 -1.99 -1.17
N PHE A 357 16.66 -1.54 -2.34
CA PHE A 357 17.25 -2.45 -3.33
C PHE A 357 18.46 -3.22 -2.77
N ILE A 358 19.35 -2.53 -2.07
CA ILE A 358 20.54 -3.15 -1.45
C ILE A 358 20.12 -4.19 -0.39
N GLN A 359 19.09 -3.90 0.39
CA GLN A 359 18.52 -4.86 1.35
C GLN A 359 17.93 -6.10 0.66
N GLN A 360 17.40 -5.94 -0.55
CA GLN A 360 17.01 -7.05 -1.43
C GLN A 360 18.21 -7.62 -2.22
N GLY A 361 19.45 -7.34 -1.86
CA GLY A 361 20.64 -7.87 -2.55
C GLY A 361 20.73 -7.51 -4.03
N LEU A 362 20.05 -6.43 -4.46
CA LEU A 362 20.03 -5.92 -5.82
C LEU A 362 21.03 -4.77 -5.99
N ASP A 363 21.55 -4.63 -7.21
CA ASP A 363 22.44 -3.53 -7.55
C ASP A 363 21.67 -2.20 -7.68
N ALA A 364 21.84 -1.30 -6.72
CA ALA A 364 21.06 -0.07 -6.65
C ALA A 364 21.21 0.82 -7.90
N GLU A 365 22.38 0.86 -8.55
CA GLU A 365 22.59 1.70 -9.73
C GLU A 365 21.87 1.13 -10.98
N THR A 366 21.81 -0.20 -11.09
CA THR A 366 21.09 -0.89 -12.16
C THR A 366 19.57 -0.76 -12.03
N PHE A 367 19.05 -0.66 -10.79
CA PHE A 367 17.61 -0.68 -10.52
C PHE A 367 17.02 0.69 -10.18
N CYS A 368 17.82 1.70 -9.86
CA CYS A 368 17.38 3.05 -9.54
C CYS A 368 18.13 4.08 -10.40
N CYS A 369 17.52 4.46 -11.53
CA CYS A 369 18.13 5.31 -12.54
C CYS A 369 17.48 6.70 -12.56
N LEU A 370 18.27 7.76 -12.57
CA LEU A 370 17.80 9.13 -12.80
C LEU A 370 18.13 9.52 -14.24
N SER A 371 17.12 9.96 -15.00
CA SER A 371 17.28 10.47 -16.36
C SER A 371 16.56 11.81 -16.50
N TYR A 372 16.94 12.58 -17.51
CA TYR A 372 16.29 13.86 -17.86
C TYR A 372 15.74 13.87 -19.29
N SER A 373 15.77 12.72 -19.97
CA SER A 373 15.22 12.56 -21.31
C SER A 373 14.16 11.46 -21.29
N LEU A 374 12.92 11.84 -21.61
CA LEU A 374 11.84 10.89 -21.76
C LEU A 374 12.06 10.01 -22.99
N GLU A 375 12.51 10.60 -24.11
CA GLU A 375 12.77 9.90 -25.38
C GLU A 375 13.81 8.79 -25.25
N GLU A 376 14.85 8.99 -24.43
CA GLU A 376 15.89 7.98 -24.21
C GLU A 376 15.40 6.79 -23.37
N VAL A 377 14.43 7.02 -22.48
CA VAL A 377 13.97 6.00 -21.52
C VAL A 377 12.76 5.23 -22.05
N LEU A 378 11.86 5.89 -22.80
CA LEU A 378 10.63 5.28 -23.31
C LEU A 378 10.81 3.94 -24.03
N PRO A 379 11.85 3.70 -24.85
CA PRO A 379 12.04 2.41 -25.53
C PRO A 379 12.29 1.22 -24.60
N PHE A 380 12.64 1.47 -23.33
CA PHE A 380 13.10 0.45 -22.38
C PHE A 380 12.14 0.22 -21.21
N VAL A 381 10.99 0.91 -21.18
CA VAL A 381 10.05 0.84 -20.06
C VAL A 381 8.76 0.14 -20.44
N ASP A 382 8.27 -0.70 -19.53
CA ASP A 382 6.99 -1.39 -19.66
C ASP A 382 5.83 -0.49 -19.19
N PHE A 383 6.10 0.41 -18.24
CA PHE A 383 5.11 1.32 -17.67
C PHE A 383 5.66 2.75 -17.58
N LEU A 384 4.82 3.71 -17.97
CA LEU A 384 5.03 5.14 -17.72
C LEU A 384 4.01 5.63 -16.69
N TYR A 385 4.49 6.08 -15.54
CA TYR A 385 3.69 6.67 -14.47
C TYR A 385 3.84 8.19 -14.51
N CYS A 386 2.80 8.87 -15.00
CA CYS A 386 2.76 10.33 -15.07
C CYS A 386 2.18 10.93 -13.80
N THR A 387 2.88 11.89 -13.19
CA THR A 387 2.35 12.64 -12.06
C THR A 387 1.70 13.94 -12.50
N ARG A 388 0.73 14.41 -11.70
CA ARG A 388 0.11 15.71 -11.90
C ARG A 388 0.96 16.78 -11.24
N VAL A 389 1.31 17.83 -11.99
CA VAL A 389 1.87 19.07 -11.44
C VAL A 389 0.78 19.79 -10.64
N GLN A 390 0.95 19.87 -9.31
CA GLN A 390 -0.03 20.47 -8.41
C GLN A 390 0.19 21.99 -8.33
N GLN A 391 -0.64 22.74 -9.06
CA GLN A 391 -0.60 24.21 -9.09
C GLN A 391 -0.69 24.82 -7.69
N GLU A 392 -1.42 24.18 -6.78
CA GLU A 392 -1.58 24.59 -5.39
C GLU A 392 -0.28 24.54 -4.56
N ARG A 393 0.77 23.86 -5.05
CA ARG A 393 2.07 23.73 -4.35
C ARG A 393 3.16 24.62 -4.94
N ILE A 394 2.87 25.28 -6.04
CA ILE A 394 3.86 26.01 -6.82
C ILE A 394 3.48 27.49 -6.75
N GLY A 395 4.32 28.32 -6.12
CA GLY A 395 4.15 29.77 -6.20
C GLY A 395 4.04 30.21 -7.65
N GLY A 396 3.06 31.08 -7.97
CA GLY A 396 2.46 31.23 -9.31
C GLY A 396 3.37 31.43 -10.53
N ALA A 397 4.64 31.77 -10.36
CA ALA A 397 5.61 31.90 -11.46
C ALA A 397 6.21 30.55 -11.92
N ALA A 398 6.45 29.59 -11.02
CA ALA A 398 7.08 28.31 -11.38
C ALA A 398 6.08 27.32 -12.01
N ALA A 399 4.77 27.47 -11.75
CA ALA A 399 3.73 26.61 -12.29
C ALA A 399 3.58 26.81 -13.80
N ALA A 400 3.70 28.06 -14.26
CA ALA A 400 3.64 28.42 -15.67
C ALA A 400 4.84 27.89 -16.46
N ALA A 401 6.05 27.95 -15.89
CA ALA A 401 7.26 27.40 -16.51
C ALA A 401 7.23 25.86 -16.58
N ALA A 402 6.74 25.19 -15.54
CA ALA A 402 6.60 23.74 -15.50
C ALA A 402 5.53 23.21 -16.47
N ALA A 403 4.38 23.90 -16.54
CA ALA A 403 3.33 23.59 -17.52
C ALA A 403 3.81 23.87 -18.95
N ALA A 404 4.54 24.96 -19.19
CA ALA A 404 5.10 25.28 -20.50
C ALA A 404 6.19 24.27 -20.93
N ALA A 405 7.05 23.83 -20.01
CA ALA A 405 8.06 22.79 -20.28
C ALA A 405 7.40 21.43 -20.58
N ALA A 406 6.39 21.03 -19.81
CA ALA A 406 5.62 19.81 -20.07
C ALA A 406 4.84 19.86 -21.39
N THR A 407 4.50 21.06 -21.89
CA THR A 407 3.84 21.23 -23.20
C THR A 407 4.86 21.29 -24.34
N ALA A 408 6.09 21.77 -24.09
CA ALA A 408 7.15 21.88 -25.09
C ALA A 408 7.87 20.54 -25.39
N GLU A 409 7.86 19.57 -24.47
CA GLU A 409 8.40 18.22 -24.70
C GLU A 409 7.37 17.23 -25.27
N VAL A 410 6.11 17.64 -25.51
CA VAL A 410 5.02 16.76 -25.98
C VAL A 410 4.57 17.10 -27.42
N ILE A 411 5.34 17.90 -28.17
CA ILE A 411 5.08 18.17 -29.60
C ILE A 411 6.23 17.68 -30.48
#